data_AF-A0A1X7H2W7-F1
#
_entry.id   AF-A0A1X7H2W7-F1
#
_cell.length_a   1.000
_cell.length_b   1.000
_cell.length_c   1.000
_cell.angle_alpha   90.00
_cell.angle_beta   90.00
_cell.angle_gamma   90.00
#
_symmetry.space_group_name_H-M   'P 1'
#
loop_
_entity.id
_entity.type
_entity.pdbx_description
1 polymer ?
#
loop_
_entity_poly.entity_id
_entity_poly.type
_entity_poly.pdbx_seq_one_letter_code
_entity_poly.pdbx_strand_id
1 'polypeptide(L)'
;MQRIRRKKEIEGTTVPGIINNGGHYFYINVDIYEDGMSNCWELVDLKGLKVKINSGWLTPTVPTGETLSVHGLGEYKIESAIWNFNKKTYYQFIENRIKILNPEFKNIYTITKSEKKLFETRKILNSPTAVDFYVVREMFYETIEGEGYFIFMRYNETNYLVNLVIYENGLVGIYNSSFEKIYQLEEVVELFNNRILFTEFNHPTEVFISELGQVTFSEVLFASNLDEKLKELLDMYTQIKGDKTTLEICREAYFNYLANPSEFNRASLKEKYELVPEHERMYLGDMDSKDLDYQRIIYRSKEKREV
;
A
#
# COMPACT_ATOMS: atom_id res chain seq x y z
N MET A 1 15.12 -39.23 -7.66
CA MET A 1 15.87 -38.46 -6.63
C MET A 1 14.87 -37.76 -5.72
N GLN A 2 15.10 -37.82 -4.41
CA GLN A 2 14.33 -37.05 -3.43
C GLN A 2 14.56 -35.55 -3.66
N ARG A 3 13.49 -34.77 -3.63
CA ARG A 3 13.54 -33.30 -3.75
C ARG A 3 13.26 -32.70 -2.38
N ILE A 4 14.08 -31.73 -1.98
CA ILE A 4 13.94 -30.98 -0.73
C ILE A 4 13.95 -29.48 -1.03
N ARG A 5 13.40 -28.66 -0.13
CA ARG A 5 13.35 -27.19 -0.24
C ARG A 5 13.60 -26.54 1.12
N ARG A 6 14.14 -25.32 1.13
CA ARG A 6 14.25 -24.44 2.30
C ARG A 6 13.59 -23.09 2.01
N LYS A 7 13.14 -22.39 3.05
CA LYS A 7 12.77 -20.96 3.01
C LYS A 7 13.81 -20.16 3.79
N LYS A 8 14.00 -18.89 3.45
CA LYS A 8 14.83 -17.92 4.19
C LYS A 8 14.04 -16.61 4.23
N GLU A 9 13.89 -16.03 5.41
CA GLU A 9 13.44 -14.65 5.61
C GLU A 9 14.64 -13.71 5.53
N ILE A 10 14.41 -12.55 4.93
CA ILE A 10 15.43 -11.52 4.72
C ILE A 10 14.80 -10.21 5.17
N GLU A 11 15.38 -9.62 6.20
CA GLU A 11 14.88 -8.35 6.70
C GLU A 11 15.17 -7.23 5.71
N GLY A 12 14.28 -6.24 5.74
CA GLY A 12 14.36 -5.09 4.87
C GLY A 12 13.75 -3.87 5.53
N THR A 13 13.85 -2.76 4.80
CA THR A 13 13.15 -1.51 5.09
C THR A 13 12.66 -0.94 3.77
N THR A 14 11.86 0.10 3.83
CA THR A 14 11.46 0.85 2.65
C THR A 14 12.23 2.15 2.53
N VAL A 15 12.32 2.65 1.30
CA VAL A 15 12.74 4.02 0.98
C VAL A 15 11.77 4.61 -0.04
N PRO A 16 11.47 5.92 0.02
CA PRO A 16 10.52 6.52 -0.90
C PRO A 16 11.09 6.59 -2.32
N GLY A 17 10.32 6.16 -3.31
CA GLY A 17 10.70 6.22 -4.72
C GLY A 17 9.52 6.45 -5.64
N ILE A 18 9.80 6.78 -6.90
CA ILE A 18 8.78 7.00 -7.92
C ILE A 18 9.09 6.12 -9.13
N ILE A 19 8.13 5.33 -9.57
CA ILE A 19 8.20 4.63 -10.84
C ILE A 19 7.72 5.55 -11.96
N ASN A 20 8.56 5.77 -12.96
CA ASN A 20 8.16 6.38 -14.23
C ASN A 20 7.90 5.26 -15.24
N ASN A 21 6.63 5.01 -15.52
CA ASN A 21 6.20 4.06 -16.52
C ASN A 21 5.51 4.79 -17.68
N GLY A 22 6.25 5.02 -18.76
CA GLY A 22 5.71 5.63 -19.97
C GLY A 22 5.26 7.09 -19.81
N GLY A 23 5.87 7.84 -18.89
CA GLY A 23 5.50 9.24 -18.61
C GLY A 23 4.50 9.39 -17.45
N HIS A 24 4.01 8.29 -16.88
CA HIS A 24 3.18 8.31 -15.67
C HIS A 24 4.04 8.02 -14.44
N TYR A 25 3.85 8.82 -13.38
CA TYR A 25 4.66 8.75 -12.16
C TYR A 25 3.87 8.13 -11.01
N PHE A 26 4.37 7.04 -10.45
CA PHE A 26 3.74 6.31 -9.35
C PHE A 26 4.65 6.32 -8.13
N TYR A 27 4.18 6.92 -7.04
CA TYR A 27 4.85 6.82 -5.76
C TYR A 27 4.82 5.38 -5.24
N ILE A 28 5.95 4.91 -4.75
CA ILE A 28 6.09 3.60 -4.11
C ILE A 28 7.02 3.70 -2.89
N ASN A 29 6.80 2.80 -1.94
CA ASN A 29 7.87 2.34 -1.09
C ASN A 29 8.73 1.37 -1.90
N VAL A 30 9.99 1.70 -2.13
CA VAL A 30 10.97 0.77 -2.69
C VAL A 30 11.45 -0.11 -1.56
N ASP A 31 11.14 -1.41 -1.62
CA ASP A 31 11.63 -2.36 -0.63
C ASP A 31 13.13 -2.56 -0.84
N ILE A 32 13.90 -2.54 0.24
CA ILE A 32 15.33 -2.81 0.22
C ILE A 32 15.66 -3.81 1.32
N TYR A 33 16.50 -4.78 1.00
CA TYR A 33 16.79 -5.91 1.88
C TYR A 33 18.24 -5.91 2.36
N GLU A 34 18.51 -6.58 3.49
CA GLU A 34 19.86 -6.69 4.07
C GLU A 34 20.88 -7.34 3.11
N ASP A 35 20.42 -8.14 2.15
CA ASP A 35 21.25 -8.76 1.11
C ASP A 35 21.48 -7.84 -0.11
N GLY A 36 21.05 -6.59 -0.03
CA GLY A 36 21.22 -5.58 -1.06
C GLY A 36 20.36 -5.77 -2.30
N MET A 37 19.38 -6.66 -2.27
CA MET A 37 18.30 -6.67 -3.27
C MET A 37 17.32 -5.52 -3.01
N SER A 38 16.62 -5.10 -4.05
CA SER A 38 15.59 -4.06 -3.96
C SER A 38 14.42 -4.38 -4.87
N ASN A 39 13.20 -4.08 -4.43
CA ASN A 39 11.98 -4.27 -5.18
C ASN A 39 11.41 -2.92 -5.62
N CYS A 40 11.38 -2.67 -6.93
CA CYS A 40 10.78 -1.47 -7.51
C CYS A 40 9.86 -1.86 -8.69
N TRP A 41 8.79 -2.61 -8.36
CA TRP A 41 7.92 -3.42 -9.25
C TRP A 41 8.61 -4.64 -9.88
N GLU A 42 9.88 -4.84 -9.58
CA GLU A 42 10.67 -6.00 -9.96
C GLU A 42 11.81 -6.11 -8.95
N LEU A 43 12.08 -7.33 -8.48
CA LEU A 43 13.22 -7.60 -7.61
C LEU A 43 14.52 -7.55 -8.43
N VAL A 44 15.41 -6.66 -8.06
CA VAL A 44 16.70 -6.42 -8.72
C VAL A 44 17.85 -6.46 -7.72
N ASP A 45 19.04 -6.84 -8.19
CA ASP A 45 20.28 -6.60 -7.45
C ASP A 45 20.75 -5.14 -7.60
N LEU A 46 21.78 -4.73 -6.86
CA LEU A 46 22.34 -3.38 -6.93
C LEU A 46 22.71 -2.92 -8.35
N LYS A 47 23.18 -3.84 -9.21
CA LYS A 47 23.51 -3.53 -10.61
C LYS A 47 22.23 -3.21 -11.39
N GLY A 48 21.20 -4.05 -11.25
CA GLY A 48 19.89 -3.83 -11.85
C GLY A 48 19.24 -2.54 -11.36
N LEU A 49 19.29 -2.27 -10.05
CA LEU A 49 18.78 -1.04 -9.44
C LEU A 49 19.45 0.20 -10.07
N LYS A 50 20.77 0.19 -10.19
CA LYS A 50 21.52 1.29 -10.82
C LYS A 50 21.09 1.50 -12.28
N VAL A 51 20.83 0.43 -13.02
CA VAL A 51 20.30 0.52 -14.39
C VAL A 51 18.90 1.14 -14.41
N LYS A 52 18.00 0.70 -13.54
CA LYS A 52 16.63 1.23 -13.43
C LYS A 52 16.61 2.72 -13.05
N ILE A 53 17.51 3.16 -12.18
CA ILE A 53 17.65 4.58 -11.82
C ILE A 53 18.21 5.40 -12.98
N ASN A 54 19.26 4.88 -13.65
CA ASN A 54 19.87 5.58 -14.77
C ASN A 54 18.91 5.72 -15.96
N SER A 55 18.13 4.68 -16.27
CA SER A 55 17.10 4.72 -17.33
C SER A 55 15.92 5.62 -16.98
N GLY A 56 15.78 6.03 -15.71
CA GLY A 56 14.66 6.82 -15.22
C GLY A 56 13.42 6.01 -14.85
N TRP A 57 13.47 4.67 -14.94
CA TRP A 57 12.37 3.80 -14.50
C TRP A 57 12.06 4.02 -13.02
N LEU A 58 13.09 4.02 -12.17
CA LEU A 58 12.99 4.44 -10.78
C LEU A 58 13.63 5.83 -10.67
N THR A 59 12.87 6.82 -10.22
CA THR A 59 13.33 8.21 -10.14
C THR A 59 13.02 8.81 -8.78
N PRO A 60 13.87 9.69 -8.24
CA PRO A 60 13.56 10.44 -7.02
C PRO A 60 12.77 11.72 -7.28
N THR A 61 12.50 12.07 -8.55
CA THR A 61 11.91 13.36 -8.93
C THR A 61 10.79 13.17 -9.95
N VAL A 62 9.78 14.03 -9.87
CA VAL A 62 8.77 14.26 -10.90
C VAL A 62 8.92 15.68 -11.47
N PRO A 63 8.85 15.87 -12.80
CA PRO A 63 8.83 17.21 -13.40
C PRO A 63 7.62 18.04 -12.97
N THR A 64 7.78 19.36 -12.89
CA THR A 64 6.68 20.30 -12.67
C THR A 64 5.62 20.19 -13.79
N GLY A 65 4.35 20.23 -13.41
CA GLY A 65 3.20 20.14 -14.32
C GLY A 65 2.70 18.72 -14.57
N GLU A 66 3.51 17.71 -14.25
CA GLU A 66 3.12 16.30 -14.30
C GLU A 66 2.29 15.90 -13.07
N THR A 67 1.70 14.72 -13.13
CA THR A 67 0.92 14.13 -12.03
C THR A 67 1.73 13.09 -11.27
N LEU A 68 1.48 12.97 -9.97
CA LEU A 68 1.96 11.90 -9.12
C LEU A 68 0.77 11.06 -8.65
N SER A 69 0.77 9.79 -9.03
CA SER A 69 -0.18 8.80 -8.56
C SER A 69 0.36 8.12 -7.30
N VAL A 70 -0.46 8.03 -6.26
CA VAL A 70 -0.18 7.30 -5.04
C VAL A 70 -1.23 6.20 -4.92
N HIS A 71 -0.78 4.94 -5.01
CA HIS A 71 -1.67 3.77 -5.01
C HIS A 71 -2.58 3.76 -3.78
N GLY A 72 -3.88 3.55 -4.00
CA GLY A 72 -4.89 3.53 -2.95
C GLY A 72 -5.21 4.88 -2.30
N LEU A 73 -4.57 5.98 -2.74
CA LEU A 73 -4.77 7.32 -2.19
C LEU A 73 -5.32 8.30 -3.24
N GLY A 74 -4.68 8.45 -4.40
CA GLY A 74 -5.13 9.42 -5.40
C GLY A 74 -4.10 9.76 -6.46
N GLU A 75 -4.45 10.70 -7.35
CA GLU A 75 -3.55 11.30 -8.33
C GLU A 75 -3.57 12.82 -8.24
N TYR A 76 -2.38 13.42 -8.11
CA TYR A 76 -2.20 14.81 -7.74
C TYR A 76 -1.27 15.53 -8.71
N LYS A 77 -1.67 16.71 -9.17
CA LYS A 77 -0.87 17.52 -10.10
C LYS A 77 0.17 18.32 -9.35
N ILE A 78 1.42 18.26 -9.80
CA ILE A 78 2.54 18.99 -9.19
C ILE A 78 2.64 20.39 -9.78
N GLU A 79 2.52 21.40 -8.92
CA GLU A 79 2.78 22.79 -9.27
C GLU A 79 4.26 23.15 -9.11
N SER A 80 4.86 22.73 -8.00
CA SER A 80 6.28 22.95 -7.73
C SER A 80 6.82 21.87 -6.80
N ALA A 81 8.12 21.63 -6.86
CA ALA A 81 8.77 20.66 -5.99
C ALA A 81 10.23 21.03 -5.73
N ILE A 82 10.68 20.77 -4.51
CA ILE A 82 12.08 20.82 -4.09
C ILE A 82 12.48 19.38 -3.78
N TRP A 83 13.17 18.74 -4.72
CA TRP A 83 13.65 17.38 -4.57
C TRP A 83 15.06 17.34 -3.98
N ASN A 84 15.25 16.49 -2.97
CA ASN A 84 16.52 16.35 -2.24
C ASN A 84 17.56 15.52 -2.98
N PHE A 85 17.16 14.78 -4.01
CA PHE A 85 18.04 13.87 -4.73
C PHE A 85 18.04 14.07 -6.24
N ASN A 86 19.20 13.80 -6.84
CA ASN A 86 19.31 13.42 -8.24
C ASN A 86 19.55 11.90 -8.33
N LYS A 87 19.58 11.35 -9.55
CA LYS A 87 19.83 9.90 -9.80
C LYS A 87 21.05 9.34 -9.05
N LYS A 88 22.16 10.10 -9.01
CA LYS A 88 23.41 9.66 -8.36
C LYS A 88 23.27 9.66 -6.83
N THR A 89 22.77 10.75 -6.25
CA THR A 89 22.65 10.86 -4.79
C THR A 89 21.55 9.97 -4.24
N TYR A 90 20.50 9.70 -5.02
CA TYR A 90 19.45 8.74 -4.66
C TYR A 90 19.99 7.30 -4.59
N TYR A 91 20.79 6.87 -5.56
CA TYR A 91 21.45 5.56 -5.49
C TYR A 91 22.37 5.45 -4.26
N GLN A 92 23.13 6.51 -3.94
CA GLN A 92 23.96 6.56 -2.73
C GLN A 92 23.13 6.50 -1.45
N PHE A 93 21.97 7.14 -1.43
CA PHE A 93 21.03 7.08 -0.31
C PHE A 93 20.54 5.65 -0.07
N ILE A 94 20.16 4.92 -1.14
CA ILE A 94 19.77 3.51 -1.04
C ILE A 94 20.93 2.64 -0.53
N GLU A 95 22.14 2.80 -1.10
CA GLU A 95 23.32 2.05 -0.63
C GLU A 95 23.62 2.32 0.85
N ASN A 96 23.46 3.55 1.31
CA ASN A 96 23.63 3.91 2.71
C ASN A 96 22.55 3.26 3.60
N ARG A 97 21.31 3.17 3.13
CA ARG A 97 20.25 2.48 3.89
C ARG A 97 20.52 0.98 4.00
N ILE A 98 21.02 0.35 2.93
CA ILE A 98 21.45 -1.07 2.98
C ILE A 98 22.59 -1.24 3.98
N LYS A 99 23.54 -0.29 4.08
CA LYS A 99 24.60 -0.34 5.10
C LYS A 99 24.09 -0.19 6.53
N ILE A 100 22.94 0.47 6.74
CA ILE A 100 22.32 0.52 8.07
C ILE A 100 21.79 -0.87 8.44
N LEU A 101 21.13 -1.57 7.49
CA LEU A 101 20.65 -2.94 7.69
C LEU A 101 21.78 -3.97 7.80
N ASN A 102 22.84 -3.78 7.00
CA ASN A 102 23.98 -4.68 6.90
C ASN A 102 25.29 -3.87 7.00
N PRO A 103 25.74 -3.56 8.24
CA PRO A 103 26.91 -2.70 8.47
C PRO A 103 28.21 -3.19 7.84
N GLU A 104 28.39 -4.50 7.70
CA GLU A 104 29.57 -5.08 7.07
C GLU A 104 29.48 -5.11 5.53
N PHE A 105 28.30 -4.87 4.97
CA PHE A 105 28.00 -4.92 3.54
C PHE A 105 28.47 -6.24 2.90
N LYS A 106 28.23 -7.36 3.60
CA LYS A 106 28.61 -8.72 3.17
C LYS A 106 27.39 -9.50 2.69
N ASN A 107 27.62 -10.61 1.99
CA ASN A 107 26.56 -11.48 1.47
C ASN A 107 25.56 -10.77 0.54
N ILE A 108 26.04 -9.75 -0.17
CA ILE A 108 25.22 -8.98 -1.12
C ILE A 108 24.89 -9.86 -2.34
N TYR A 109 23.61 -10.02 -2.62
CA TYR A 109 23.12 -10.85 -3.70
C TYR A 109 23.51 -10.27 -5.06
N THR A 110 23.80 -11.14 -6.01
CA THR A 110 23.99 -10.76 -7.41
C THR A 110 23.26 -11.77 -8.28
N ILE A 111 22.31 -11.27 -9.09
CA ILE A 111 21.52 -12.11 -9.97
C ILE A 111 22.42 -12.63 -11.08
N THR A 112 22.56 -13.95 -11.16
CA THR A 112 23.43 -14.60 -12.14
C THR A 112 22.81 -14.58 -13.54
N LYS A 113 23.65 -14.76 -14.58
CA LYS A 113 23.16 -14.88 -15.97
C LYS A 113 22.19 -16.05 -16.16
N SER A 114 22.42 -17.15 -15.43
CA SER A 114 21.57 -18.34 -15.49
C SER A 114 20.17 -18.06 -14.95
N GLU A 115 20.06 -17.32 -13.84
CA GLU A 115 18.77 -16.90 -13.27
C GLU A 115 18.04 -15.95 -14.21
N LYS A 116 18.74 -14.97 -14.81
CA LYS A 116 18.13 -14.09 -15.84
C LYS A 116 17.58 -14.89 -17.01
N LYS A 117 18.33 -15.87 -17.50
CA LYS A 117 17.87 -16.76 -18.57
C LYS A 117 16.66 -17.60 -18.16
N LEU A 118 16.62 -18.10 -16.92
CA LEU A 118 15.45 -18.82 -16.40
C LEU A 118 14.23 -17.92 -16.31
N PHE A 119 14.40 -16.68 -15.87
CA PHE A 119 13.34 -15.68 -15.88
C PHE A 119 12.82 -15.43 -17.31
N GLU A 120 13.70 -15.17 -18.28
CA GLU A 120 13.32 -14.91 -19.66
C GLU A 120 12.58 -16.10 -20.32
N THR A 121 13.08 -17.32 -20.08
CA THR A 121 12.57 -18.53 -20.75
C THR A 121 11.37 -19.17 -20.07
N ARG A 122 11.29 -19.10 -18.74
CA ARG A 122 10.27 -19.80 -17.93
C ARG A 122 9.42 -18.88 -17.08
N LYS A 123 9.67 -17.56 -17.10
CA LYS A 123 8.98 -16.56 -16.27
C LYS A 123 9.02 -16.91 -14.78
N ILE A 124 10.09 -17.57 -14.33
CA ILE A 124 10.32 -17.84 -12.91
C ILE A 124 10.74 -16.51 -12.26
N LEU A 125 9.77 -15.87 -11.59
CA LEU A 125 9.94 -14.64 -10.84
C LEU A 125 10.36 -14.97 -9.41
N ASN A 126 11.49 -14.42 -8.97
CA ASN A 126 11.74 -14.22 -7.54
C ASN A 126 11.09 -12.87 -7.18
N SER A 127 9.78 -12.84 -6.97
CA SER A 127 9.13 -11.64 -6.41
C SER A 127 8.98 -11.88 -4.91
N PRO A 128 9.58 -11.04 -4.05
CA PRO A 128 9.28 -11.10 -2.65
C PRO A 128 7.86 -10.55 -2.45
N THR A 129 7.15 -11.12 -1.48
CA THR A 129 6.01 -10.44 -0.87
C THR A 129 6.59 -9.75 0.35
N ALA A 130 6.78 -8.44 0.28
CA ALA A 130 7.14 -7.65 1.45
C ALA A 130 5.96 -7.66 2.42
N VAL A 131 6.26 -7.80 3.71
CA VAL A 131 5.29 -7.80 4.79
C VAL A 131 5.81 -6.80 5.83
N ASP A 132 5.01 -5.80 6.16
CA ASP A 132 5.33 -4.90 7.26
C ASP A 132 5.31 -5.71 8.56
N PHE A 133 6.23 -5.43 9.49
CA PHE A 133 6.24 -6.11 10.78
C PHE A 133 6.62 -5.15 11.90
N TYR A 134 6.25 -5.53 13.12
CA TYR A 134 6.61 -4.81 14.34
C TYR A 134 7.30 -5.74 15.32
N VAL A 135 8.43 -5.31 15.88
CA VAL A 135 9.16 -6.07 16.91
C VAL A 135 8.49 -5.83 18.26
N VAL A 136 7.73 -6.81 18.73
CA VAL A 136 7.07 -6.75 20.04
C VAL A 136 8.10 -6.92 21.15
N ARG A 137 9.07 -7.83 20.95
CA ARG A 137 10.16 -8.09 21.90
C ARG A 137 11.43 -8.50 21.17
N GLU A 138 12.52 -7.81 21.51
CA GLU A 138 13.87 -8.18 21.07
C GLU A 138 14.30 -9.55 21.60
N MET A 139 13.86 -9.91 22.81
CA MET A 139 14.15 -11.22 23.38
C MET A 139 13.39 -12.29 22.59
N PHE A 140 14.13 -13.20 21.95
CA PHE A 140 13.62 -14.21 20.99
C PHE A 140 13.11 -13.65 19.66
N TYR A 141 13.29 -12.34 19.42
CA TYR A 141 12.88 -11.66 18.19
C TYR A 141 11.42 -11.95 17.82
N GLU A 142 10.53 -11.65 18.76
CA GLU A 142 9.09 -11.84 18.61
C GLU A 142 8.53 -10.68 17.78
N THR A 143 8.06 -11.00 16.59
CA THR A 143 7.47 -10.05 15.63
C THR A 143 5.99 -10.35 15.40
N ILE A 144 5.26 -9.34 14.96
CA ILE A 144 3.89 -9.45 14.46
C ILE A 144 3.81 -8.83 13.07
N GLU A 145 2.98 -9.39 12.20
CA GLU A 145 2.78 -8.87 10.85
C GLU A 145 1.82 -7.68 10.87
N GLY A 146 1.90 -6.86 9.83
CA GLY A 146 1.04 -5.71 9.61
C GLY A 146 0.75 -5.48 8.13
N GLU A 147 -0.27 -4.66 7.89
CA GLU A 147 -0.70 -4.25 6.56
C GLU A 147 -1.01 -2.75 6.60
N GLY A 148 -0.76 -2.05 5.48
CA GLY A 148 -0.88 -0.61 5.47
C GLY A 148 -1.07 0.02 4.11
N TYR A 149 -1.35 1.31 4.13
CA TYR A 149 -1.54 2.13 2.95
C TYR A 149 -1.03 3.56 3.15
N PHE A 150 -0.94 4.30 2.05
CA PHE A 150 -0.59 5.72 2.08
C PHE A 150 -1.80 6.62 2.35
N ILE A 151 -1.57 7.67 3.14
CA ILE A 151 -2.53 8.75 3.40
C ILE A 151 -1.77 10.05 3.69
N PHE A 152 -2.41 11.21 3.56
CA PHE A 152 -1.81 12.46 4.04
C PHE A 152 -2.12 12.68 5.52
N MET A 153 -1.15 13.23 6.24
CA MET A 153 -1.28 13.61 7.64
C MET A 153 -0.79 15.03 7.85
N ARG A 154 -1.59 15.86 8.52
CA ARG A 154 -1.13 17.15 9.05
C ARG A 154 -0.52 16.94 10.43
N TYR A 155 0.75 17.29 10.60
CA TYR A 155 1.47 17.18 11.85
C TYR A 155 2.36 18.40 12.05
N ASN A 156 2.28 19.06 13.22
CA ASN A 156 3.01 20.29 13.51
C ASN A 156 2.91 21.35 12.39
N GLU A 157 1.68 21.66 11.97
CA GLU A 157 1.36 22.63 10.89
C GLU A 157 1.95 22.28 9.51
N THR A 158 2.47 21.07 9.32
CA THR A 158 3.06 20.60 8.07
C THR A 158 2.30 19.37 7.58
N ASN A 159 2.09 19.25 6.26
CA ASN A 159 1.48 18.05 5.70
C ASN A 159 2.54 17.06 5.22
N TYR A 160 2.30 15.79 5.47
CA TYR A 160 3.19 14.70 5.12
C TYR A 160 2.42 13.63 4.35
N LEU A 161 3.06 13.03 3.36
CA LEU A 161 2.67 11.69 2.92
C LEU A 161 3.22 10.68 3.92
N VAL A 162 2.34 9.86 4.50
CA VAL A 162 2.70 8.87 5.52
C VAL A 162 2.25 7.48 5.10
N ASN A 163 2.98 6.46 5.55
CA ASN A 163 2.51 5.07 5.49
C ASN A 163 1.84 4.73 6.82
N LEU A 164 0.58 4.32 6.78
CA LEU A 164 -0.20 3.94 7.95
C LEU A 164 -0.37 2.42 7.95
N VAL A 165 0.16 1.75 8.97
CA VAL A 165 0.23 0.29 9.07
C VAL A 165 -0.48 -0.17 10.34
N ILE A 166 -1.46 -1.06 10.21
CA ILE A 166 -2.12 -1.73 11.34
C ILE A 166 -1.44 -3.08 11.59
N TYR A 167 -1.18 -3.39 12.85
CA TYR A 167 -0.57 -4.64 13.29
C TYR A 167 -1.56 -5.58 13.98
N GLU A 168 -1.23 -6.87 14.05
CA GLU A 168 -2.06 -7.92 14.68
C GLU A 168 -2.58 -7.56 16.09
N ASN A 169 -1.77 -6.87 16.87
CA ASN A 169 -2.09 -6.50 18.24
C ASN A 169 -3.00 -5.26 18.36
N GLY A 170 -3.38 -4.61 17.26
CA GLY A 170 -4.21 -3.40 17.25
C GLY A 170 -3.45 -2.09 17.31
N LEU A 171 -2.12 -2.13 17.38
CA LEU A 171 -1.30 -0.92 17.23
C LEU A 171 -1.30 -0.47 15.78
N VAL A 172 -1.37 0.84 15.57
CA VAL A 172 -1.22 1.46 14.27
C VAL A 172 0.05 2.29 14.25
N GLY A 173 0.98 1.93 13.38
CA GLY A 173 2.17 2.72 13.08
C GLY A 173 1.90 3.73 11.98
N ILE A 174 2.33 4.98 12.19
CA ILE A 174 2.36 6.03 11.17
C ILE A 174 3.82 6.39 10.92
N TYR A 175 4.28 6.10 9.71
CA TYR A 175 5.67 6.19 9.31
C TYR A 175 5.91 7.32 8.31
N ASN A 176 6.88 8.17 8.62
CA ASN A 176 7.49 9.16 7.74
C ASN A 176 8.99 9.25 8.08
N SER A 177 9.84 9.71 7.14
CA SER A 177 11.26 9.93 7.44
C SER A 177 11.53 10.85 8.64
N SER A 178 10.60 11.77 8.93
CA SER A 178 10.76 12.79 9.96
C SER A 178 10.28 12.33 11.33
N PHE A 179 9.42 11.32 11.37
CA PHE A 179 8.85 10.81 12.61
C PHE A 179 8.24 9.42 12.42
N GLU A 180 8.25 8.67 13.51
CA GLU A 180 7.47 7.45 13.68
C GLU A 180 6.54 7.67 14.87
N LYS A 181 5.27 7.28 14.71
CA LYS A 181 4.27 7.34 15.76
C LYS A 181 3.51 6.03 15.83
N ILE A 182 3.32 5.54 17.04
CA ILE A 182 2.50 4.37 17.32
C ILE A 182 1.28 4.85 18.10
N TYR A 183 0.10 4.47 17.63
CA TYR A 183 -1.20 4.79 18.22
C TYR A 183 -1.99 3.51 18.48
N GLN A 184 -2.97 3.58 19.37
CA GLN A 184 -4.07 2.62 19.40
C GLN A 184 -5.03 2.90 18.24
N LEU A 185 -5.73 1.87 17.78
CA LEU A 185 -6.69 2.00 16.68
C LEU A 185 -7.75 3.07 16.96
N GLU A 186 -8.26 3.16 18.20
CA GLU A 186 -9.26 4.16 18.59
C GLU A 186 -8.73 5.60 18.43
N GLU A 187 -7.46 5.84 18.77
CA GLU A 187 -6.82 7.15 18.60
C GLU A 187 -6.68 7.50 17.11
N VAL A 188 -6.39 6.51 16.25
CA VAL A 188 -6.34 6.74 14.81
C VAL A 188 -7.70 7.09 14.23
N VAL A 189 -8.78 6.46 14.70
CA VAL A 189 -10.16 6.84 14.33
C VAL A 189 -10.42 8.32 14.64
N GLU A 190 -9.92 8.83 15.77
CA GLU A 190 -10.00 10.26 16.08
C GLU A 190 -9.20 11.13 15.10
N LEU A 191 -8.04 10.68 14.61
CA LEU A 191 -7.28 11.40 13.58
C LEU A 191 -8.05 11.52 12.26
N PHE A 192 -8.80 10.49 11.86
CA PHE A 192 -9.73 10.53 10.72
C PHE A 192 -10.87 11.53 10.97
N ASN A 193 -11.56 11.40 12.11
CA ASN A 193 -12.70 12.25 12.46
C ASN A 193 -12.34 13.74 12.54
N ASN A 194 -11.14 14.04 13.07
CA ASN A 194 -10.63 15.41 13.20
C ASN A 194 -10.00 15.95 11.90
N ARG A 195 -10.01 15.17 10.81
CA ARG A 195 -9.36 15.51 9.52
C ARG A 195 -7.89 15.89 9.68
N ILE A 196 -7.22 15.27 10.66
CA ILE A 196 -5.76 15.29 10.77
C ILE A 196 -5.17 14.41 9.66
N LEU A 197 -5.81 13.26 9.44
CA LEU A 197 -5.63 12.45 8.25
C LEU A 197 -6.59 12.92 7.14
N PHE A 198 -6.11 12.98 5.91
CA PHE A 198 -6.89 13.44 4.77
C PHE A 198 -6.40 12.84 3.45
N THR A 199 -7.26 12.91 2.42
CA THR A 199 -6.98 12.38 1.08
C THR A 199 -7.14 13.44 -0.02
N GLU A 200 -7.94 14.48 0.25
CA GLU A 200 -8.31 15.54 -0.69
C GLU A 200 -8.07 16.93 -0.10
N PHE A 201 -7.92 17.93 -0.97
CA PHE A 201 -7.73 19.34 -0.63
C PHE A 201 -8.25 20.22 -1.78
N ASN A 202 -8.63 21.47 -1.48
CA ASN A 202 -9.29 22.38 -2.43
C ASN A 202 -8.46 23.65 -2.76
N HIS A 203 -7.22 23.70 -2.30
CA HIS A 203 -6.27 24.77 -2.58
C HIS A 203 -4.87 24.15 -2.74
N PRO A 204 -3.93 24.87 -3.38
CA PRO A 204 -2.56 24.42 -3.47
C PRO A 204 -2.02 24.01 -2.10
N THR A 205 -1.61 22.75 -1.99
CA THR A 205 -1.25 22.13 -0.71
C THR A 205 0.17 21.62 -0.79
N GLU A 206 1.00 22.12 0.11
CA GLU A 206 2.37 21.68 0.27
C GLU A 206 2.43 20.42 1.14
N VAL A 207 3.16 19.40 0.67
CA VAL A 207 3.30 18.09 1.28
C VAL A 207 4.76 17.64 1.24
N PHE A 208 5.25 17.13 2.36
CA PHE A 208 6.54 16.46 2.44
C PHE A 208 6.40 14.98 2.08
N ILE A 209 7.13 14.55 1.06
CA ILE A 209 7.20 13.16 0.60
C ILE A 209 8.46 12.52 1.18
N SER A 210 8.38 12.14 2.47
CA SER A 210 9.46 11.47 3.22
C SER A 210 10.85 12.10 2.91
N GLU A 211 11.88 11.31 2.62
CA GLU A 211 13.20 11.81 2.27
C GLU A 211 13.30 12.46 0.88
N LEU A 212 12.34 12.22 -0.04
CA LEU A 212 12.44 12.68 -1.43
C LEU A 212 12.42 14.20 -1.53
N GLY A 213 11.57 14.86 -0.76
CA GLY A 213 11.48 16.31 -0.79
C GLY A 213 10.10 16.87 -0.47
N GLN A 214 9.93 18.14 -0.83
CA GLN A 214 8.74 18.94 -0.57
C GLN A 214 8.05 19.22 -1.91
N VAL A 215 6.75 18.99 -1.99
CA VAL A 215 5.96 19.11 -3.21
C VAL A 215 4.72 19.95 -2.93
N THR A 216 4.45 20.93 -3.78
CA THR A 216 3.16 21.64 -3.80
C THR A 216 2.28 21.04 -4.88
N PHE A 217 1.15 20.47 -4.46
CA PHE A 217 0.12 19.99 -5.37
C PHE A 217 -0.91 21.07 -5.63
N SER A 218 -1.25 21.34 -6.89
CA SER A 218 -2.25 22.35 -7.27
C SER A 218 -3.66 21.80 -7.46
N GLU A 219 -3.76 20.53 -7.85
CA GLU A 219 -5.02 19.92 -8.28
C GLU A 219 -5.08 18.45 -7.87
N VAL A 220 -6.24 18.02 -7.39
CA VAL A 220 -6.57 16.62 -7.14
C VAL A 220 -7.35 16.11 -8.34
N LEU A 221 -6.77 15.19 -9.13
CA LEU A 221 -7.45 14.60 -10.29
C LEU A 221 -8.50 13.58 -9.84
N PHE A 222 -8.10 12.74 -8.89
CA PHE A 222 -9.00 11.89 -8.11
C PHE A 222 -8.35 11.60 -6.76
N ALA A 223 -9.17 11.31 -5.76
CA ALA A 223 -8.72 10.85 -4.45
C ALA A 223 -9.69 9.82 -3.89
N SER A 224 -9.15 8.89 -3.10
CA SER A 224 -9.94 7.96 -2.30
C SER A 224 -10.77 8.73 -1.27
N ASN A 225 -12.00 8.29 -1.04
CA ASN A 225 -12.83 8.87 0.00
C ASN A 225 -12.24 8.57 1.39
N LEU A 226 -12.23 9.56 2.29
CA LEU A 226 -11.63 9.43 3.62
C LEU A 226 -12.33 8.39 4.50
N ASP A 227 -13.66 8.31 4.45
CA ASP A 227 -14.43 7.31 5.20
C ASP A 227 -14.18 5.89 4.66
N GLU A 228 -13.99 5.76 3.34
CA GLU A 228 -13.63 4.49 2.71
C GLU A 228 -12.21 4.03 3.10
N LYS A 229 -11.24 4.95 3.25
CA LYS A 229 -9.92 4.64 3.81
C LYS A 229 -10.01 4.15 5.25
N LEU A 230 -10.90 4.72 6.06
CA LEU A 230 -11.12 4.24 7.42
C LEU A 230 -11.72 2.82 7.42
N LYS A 231 -12.69 2.54 6.55
CA LYS A 231 -13.24 1.18 6.39
C LYS A 231 -12.15 0.18 5.97
N GLU A 232 -11.30 0.55 5.01
CA GLU A 232 -10.15 -0.26 4.57
C GLU A 232 -9.22 -0.59 5.75
N LEU A 233 -8.92 0.38 6.63
CA LEU A 233 -8.11 0.15 7.84
C LEU A 233 -8.74 -0.87 8.78
N LEU A 234 -10.06 -0.76 9.01
CA LEU A 234 -10.79 -1.67 9.90
C LEU A 234 -10.91 -3.08 9.30
N ASP A 235 -11.08 -3.20 7.99
CA ASP A 235 -11.16 -4.49 7.30
C ASP A 235 -9.79 -5.18 7.29
N MET A 236 -8.69 -4.44 7.03
CA MET A 236 -7.31 -4.95 7.19
C MET A 236 -7.08 -5.49 8.61
N TYR A 237 -7.50 -4.75 9.65
CA TYR A 237 -7.36 -5.24 11.03
C TYR A 237 -8.12 -6.55 11.28
N THR A 238 -9.33 -6.65 10.73
CA THR A 238 -10.19 -7.84 10.85
C THR A 238 -9.55 -9.04 10.15
N GLN A 239 -9.03 -8.83 8.94
CA GLN A 239 -8.34 -9.84 8.15
C GLN A 239 -7.08 -10.35 8.85
N ILE A 240 -6.26 -9.45 9.39
CA ILE A 240 -5.03 -9.80 10.11
C ILE A 240 -5.33 -10.67 11.34
N LYS A 241 -6.44 -10.40 12.05
CA LYS A 241 -6.88 -11.23 13.18
C LYS A 241 -7.40 -12.61 12.79
N GLY A 242 -7.63 -12.86 11.49
CA GLY A 242 -8.30 -14.05 11.00
C GLY A 242 -9.79 -14.09 11.32
N ASP A 243 -10.39 -12.96 11.68
CA ASP A 243 -11.83 -12.81 11.83
C ASP A 243 -12.50 -12.68 10.45
N LYS A 244 -13.83 -12.89 10.40
CA LYS A 244 -14.54 -12.77 9.13
C LYS A 244 -14.54 -11.33 8.64
N THR A 245 -14.08 -11.11 7.41
CA THR A 245 -14.04 -9.77 6.81
C THR A 245 -15.44 -9.26 6.49
N THR A 246 -15.56 -7.96 6.24
CA THR A 246 -16.83 -7.35 5.81
C THR A 246 -17.37 -8.01 4.53
N LEU A 247 -16.48 -8.41 3.61
CA LEU A 247 -16.83 -9.17 2.40
C LEU A 247 -17.48 -10.53 2.73
N GLU A 248 -16.90 -11.28 3.65
CA GLU A 248 -17.42 -12.60 4.06
C GLU A 248 -18.76 -12.47 4.79
N ILE A 249 -18.87 -11.51 5.71
CA ILE A 249 -20.11 -11.21 6.43
C ILE A 249 -21.21 -10.79 5.45
N CYS A 250 -20.88 -9.97 4.44
CA CYS A 250 -21.82 -9.55 3.42
C CYS A 250 -22.28 -10.73 2.53
N ARG A 251 -21.36 -11.63 2.13
CA ARG A 251 -21.72 -12.86 1.40
C ARG A 251 -22.65 -13.77 2.21
N GLU A 252 -22.42 -13.91 3.52
CA GLU A 252 -23.31 -14.66 4.41
C GLU A 252 -24.70 -14.03 4.49
N ALA A 253 -24.78 -12.71 4.65
CA ALA A 253 -26.06 -11.99 4.64
C ALA A 253 -26.80 -12.17 3.30
N TYR A 254 -26.06 -12.20 2.19
CA TYR A 254 -26.61 -12.45 0.86
C TYR A 254 -27.17 -13.88 0.73
N PHE A 255 -26.42 -14.90 1.15
CA PHE A 255 -26.92 -16.28 1.17
C PHE A 255 -28.16 -16.44 2.08
N ASN A 256 -28.17 -15.77 3.23
CA ASN A 256 -29.33 -15.77 4.12
C ASN A 256 -30.57 -15.13 3.47
N TYR A 257 -30.39 -14.03 2.74
CA TYR A 257 -31.47 -13.43 1.96
C TYR A 257 -31.97 -14.37 0.84
N LEU A 258 -31.07 -15.03 0.12
CA LEU A 258 -31.46 -15.99 -0.93
C LEU A 258 -32.23 -17.19 -0.36
N ALA A 259 -31.83 -17.69 0.81
CA ALA A 259 -32.50 -18.80 1.48
C ALA A 259 -33.87 -18.40 2.06
N ASN A 260 -33.99 -17.18 2.59
CA ASN A 260 -35.23 -16.66 3.17
C ASN A 260 -35.46 -15.18 2.79
N PRO A 261 -36.03 -14.90 1.60
CA PRO A 261 -36.27 -13.54 1.16
C PRO A 261 -37.29 -12.83 2.05
N SER A 262 -36.84 -11.82 2.78
CA SER A 262 -37.69 -10.98 3.64
C SER A 262 -37.16 -9.55 3.71
N GLU A 263 -38.03 -8.59 4.03
CA GLU A 263 -37.60 -7.19 4.24
C GLU A 263 -36.56 -7.08 5.37
N PHE A 264 -36.65 -7.93 6.40
CA PHE A 264 -35.68 -8.01 7.47
C PHE A 264 -34.30 -8.45 6.95
N ASN A 265 -34.24 -9.56 6.20
CA ASN A 265 -32.97 -10.05 5.64
C ASN A 265 -32.42 -9.10 4.55
N ARG A 266 -33.28 -8.40 3.81
CA ARG A 266 -32.85 -7.36 2.86
C ARG A 266 -32.22 -6.17 3.57
N ALA A 267 -32.83 -5.70 4.65
CA ALA A 267 -32.30 -4.60 5.45
C ALA A 267 -30.96 -4.99 6.09
N SER A 268 -30.86 -6.21 6.62
CA SER A 268 -29.60 -6.75 7.15
C SER A 268 -28.51 -6.84 6.06
N LEU A 269 -28.85 -7.34 4.87
CA LEU A 269 -27.93 -7.36 3.73
C LEU A 269 -27.47 -5.96 3.34
N LYS A 270 -28.39 -4.99 3.29
CA LYS A 270 -28.06 -3.58 3.02
C LYS A 270 -27.03 -3.04 4.01
N GLU A 271 -27.29 -3.22 5.30
CA GLU A 271 -26.40 -2.79 6.38
C GLU A 271 -25.00 -3.39 6.21
N LYS A 272 -24.90 -4.70 5.95
CA LYS A 272 -23.59 -5.36 5.77
C LYS A 272 -22.89 -4.97 4.47
N TYR A 273 -23.63 -4.72 3.40
CA TYR A 273 -23.09 -4.26 2.12
C TYR A 273 -22.49 -2.85 2.21
N GLU A 274 -23.13 -1.93 2.93
CA GLU A 274 -22.63 -0.55 3.09
C GLU A 274 -21.37 -0.45 3.97
N LEU A 275 -21.11 -1.48 4.80
CA LEU A 275 -19.87 -1.62 5.57
C LEU A 275 -18.67 -2.08 4.73
N VAL A 276 -18.89 -2.77 3.61
CA VAL A 276 -17.81 -3.18 2.70
C VAL A 276 -17.22 -1.94 2.02
N PRO A 277 -15.87 -1.78 2.00
CA PRO A 277 -15.21 -0.72 1.25
C PRO A 277 -15.66 -0.70 -0.22
N GLU A 278 -15.96 0.47 -0.77
CA GLU A 278 -16.62 0.61 -2.07
C GLU A 278 -15.84 -0.07 -3.21
N HIS A 279 -14.51 0.08 -3.21
CA HIS A 279 -13.64 -0.54 -4.21
C HIS A 279 -13.58 -2.08 -4.09
N GLU A 280 -13.81 -2.61 -2.89
CA GLU A 280 -13.84 -4.05 -2.62
C GLU A 280 -15.18 -4.71 -2.99
N ARG A 281 -16.27 -3.92 -3.08
CA ARG A 281 -17.61 -4.46 -3.39
C ARG A 281 -17.63 -5.24 -4.70
N MET A 282 -16.79 -4.88 -5.68
CA MET A 282 -16.72 -5.59 -6.96
C MET A 282 -16.33 -7.07 -6.81
N TYR A 283 -15.70 -7.46 -5.70
CA TYR A 283 -15.33 -8.83 -5.39
C TYR A 283 -16.44 -9.63 -4.68
N LEU A 284 -17.60 -9.03 -4.40
CA LEU A 284 -18.73 -9.74 -3.75
C LEU A 284 -19.37 -10.82 -4.64
N GLY A 285 -19.28 -10.69 -5.96
CA GLY A 285 -19.69 -11.71 -6.93
C GLY A 285 -18.53 -12.15 -7.82
N ASP A 286 -18.87 -12.72 -8.99
CA ASP A 286 -17.86 -13.13 -9.98
C ASP A 286 -17.43 -11.95 -10.88
N MET A 287 -16.45 -12.20 -11.76
CA MET A 287 -15.88 -11.17 -12.64
C MET A 287 -16.91 -10.50 -13.57
N ASP A 288 -17.99 -11.20 -13.92
CA ASP A 288 -19.00 -10.72 -14.86
C ASP A 288 -20.12 -9.96 -14.14
N SER A 289 -20.59 -10.49 -13.01
CA SER A 289 -21.72 -9.95 -12.26
C SER A 289 -21.31 -8.93 -11.19
N LYS A 290 -20.07 -8.98 -10.70
CA LYS A 290 -19.56 -8.13 -9.61
C LYS A 290 -20.58 -8.07 -8.46
N ASP A 291 -21.00 -6.88 -8.05
CA ASP A 291 -22.02 -6.68 -7.02
C ASP A 291 -23.42 -6.36 -7.56
N LEU A 292 -23.68 -6.55 -8.87
CA LEU A 292 -24.94 -6.16 -9.49
C LEU A 292 -26.16 -6.82 -8.83
N ASP A 293 -26.09 -8.09 -8.46
CA ASP A 293 -27.22 -8.77 -7.80
C ASP A 293 -27.46 -8.25 -6.38
N TYR A 294 -26.39 -7.85 -5.68
CA TYR A 294 -26.49 -7.19 -4.37
C TYR A 294 -27.21 -5.85 -4.51
N GLN A 295 -26.76 -5.00 -5.45
CA GLN A 295 -27.40 -3.72 -5.72
C GLN A 295 -28.86 -3.86 -6.14
N ARG A 296 -29.17 -4.86 -6.98
CA ARG A 296 -30.54 -5.18 -7.38
C ARG A 296 -31.41 -5.50 -6.17
N ILE A 297 -30.95 -6.40 -5.30
CA ILE A 297 -31.70 -6.80 -4.11
C ILE A 297 -31.91 -5.60 -3.17
N ILE A 298 -30.86 -4.81 -2.92
CA ILE A 298 -30.86 -3.75 -1.91
C ILE A 298 -31.62 -2.50 -2.39
N TYR A 299 -31.30 -2.01 -3.59
CA TYR A 299 -31.73 -0.70 -4.07
C TYR A 299 -32.81 -0.78 -5.16
N ARG A 300 -32.92 -1.91 -5.87
CA ARG A 300 -33.86 -2.10 -6.98
C ARG A 300 -34.72 -3.34 -6.79
N SER A 301 -35.24 -3.54 -5.59
CA SER A 301 -35.96 -4.78 -5.18
C SER A 301 -37.18 -5.14 -6.03
N LYS A 302 -37.66 -4.21 -6.89
CA LYS A 302 -38.74 -4.43 -7.85
C LYS A 302 -38.28 -5.03 -9.19
N GLU A 303 -36.98 -4.99 -9.49
CA GLU A 303 -36.38 -5.55 -10.70
C GLU A 303 -36.11 -7.05 -10.50
N LYS A 304 -36.72 -7.87 -11.36
CA LYS A 304 -36.49 -9.33 -11.36
C LYS A 304 -35.10 -9.62 -11.91
N ARG A 305 -34.49 -10.70 -11.41
CA ARG A 305 -33.21 -11.20 -11.94
C ARG A 305 -33.44 -11.61 -13.38
N GLU A 306 -32.74 -10.99 -14.31
CA GLU A 306 -32.65 -11.53 -15.67
C GLU A 306 -31.80 -12.81 -15.56
N VAL A 307 -32.36 -13.91 -16.06
CA VAL A 307 -31.76 -15.25 -16.04
C VAL A 307 -31.41 -15.62 -17.48
#